data_AF-A0A838IZ97-F1
#
_entry.id   AF-A0A838IZ97-F1
#
_cell.length_a   1.000
_cell.length_b   1.000
_cell.length_c   1.000
_cell.angle_alpha   90.00
_cell.angle_beta   90.00
_cell.angle_gamma   90.00
#
_symmetry.space_group_name_H-M   'P 1'
#
loop_
_entity.id
_entity.type
_entity.pdbx_description
1 polymer ?
#
loop_
_entity_poly.entity_id
_entity_poly.type
_entity_poly.pdbx_seq_one_letter_code
_entity_poly.pdbx_strand_id
1 'polypeptide(L)' 'ARAGAEATRAMPARHGRARYVADAGVGHLDPGAVSMALVFETWHAAALGGPA' A
#
# COMPACT_ATOMS: atom_id res chain seq x y z
N ALA A 1 -0.42 6.14 7.14
CA ALA A 1 -0.72 5.24 6.00
C ALA A 1 0.35 4.16 5.79
N ARG A 2 1.64 4.49 5.85
CA ARG A 2 2.77 3.54 5.68
C ARG A 2 2.63 2.22 6.43
N ALA A 3 2.29 2.27 7.72
CA ALA A 3 2.11 1.06 8.54
C ALA A 3 1.02 0.12 7.97
N GLY A 4 -0.06 0.67 7.40
CA GLY A 4 -1.10 -0.10 6.74
C GLY A 4 -0.60 -0.80 5.47
N ALA A 5 0.25 -0.12 4.68
CA ALA A 5 0.88 -0.72 3.51
C ALA A 5 1.86 -1.84 3.91
N GLU A 6 2.68 -1.66 4.94
CA GLU A 6 3.61 -2.72 5.40
C GLU A 6 2.87 -3.94 5.96
N ALA A 7 1.74 -3.72 6.64
CA ALA A 7 0.93 -4.81 7.19
C ALA A 7 0.38 -5.76 6.11
N THR A 8 0.26 -5.33 4.84
CA THR A 8 -0.21 -6.21 3.77
C THR A 8 0.75 -7.36 3.48
N ARG A 9 2.03 -7.26 3.89
CA ARG A 9 3.01 -8.36 3.75
C ARG A 9 2.55 -9.67 4.38
N ALA A 10 1.72 -9.59 5.42
CA ALA A 10 1.20 -10.76 6.11
C ALA A 10 -0.21 -11.18 5.63
N MET A 11 -0.74 -10.55 4.57
CA MET A 11 -2.12 -10.75 4.14
C MET A 11 -2.20 -11.58 2.85
N PRO A 12 -3.02 -12.65 2.81
CA PRO A 12 -3.30 -13.34 1.56
C PRO A 12 -4.11 -12.46 0.60
N ALA A 13 -3.81 -12.55 -0.69
CA ALA A 13 -4.50 -11.77 -1.71
C ALA A 13 -5.93 -12.29 -1.97
N ARG A 14 -6.93 -11.64 -1.37
CA ARG A 14 -8.37 -11.94 -1.59
C ARG A 14 -9.02 -11.17 -2.75
N HIS A 15 -8.39 -10.07 -3.18
CA HIS A 15 -8.92 -9.17 -4.21
C HIS A 15 -7.85 -8.78 -5.24
N GLY A 16 -8.28 -8.12 -6.31
CA GLY A 16 -7.39 -7.65 -7.37
C GLY A 16 -6.82 -8.78 -8.24
N ARG A 17 -5.75 -8.49 -8.98
CA ARG A 17 -5.10 -9.46 -9.89
C ARG A 17 -4.27 -10.51 -9.16
N ALA A 18 -3.73 -10.17 -7.99
CA ALA A 18 -2.89 -11.08 -7.20
C ALA A 18 -3.66 -12.34 -6.75
N ARG A 19 -4.98 -12.26 -6.56
CA ARG A 19 -5.82 -13.41 -6.17
C ARG A 19 -5.81 -14.58 -7.17
N TYR A 20 -5.40 -14.35 -8.42
CA TYR A 20 -5.34 -15.38 -9.46
C TYR A 20 -4.08 -16.24 -9.39
N VAL A 21 -3.12 -15.86 -8.55
CA VAL A 21 -1.89 -16.61 -8.32
C VAL A 21 -2.03 -17.33 -6.98
N ALA A 22 -1.85 -18.66 -6.99
CA ALA A 22 -1.88 -19.45 -5.76
C ALA A 22 -0.83 -18.93 -4.77
N ASP A 23 -1.21 -18.84 -3.49
CA ASP A 23 -0.36 -18.39 -2.39
C ASP A 23 0.21 -16.96 -2.51
N ALA A 24 -0.38 -16.14 -3.39
CA ALA A 24 0.05 -14.76 -3.56
C ALA A 24 -0.43 -13.82 -2.42
N GLY A 25 0.24 -12.67 -2.32
CA GLY A 25 -0.01 -11.64 -1.31
C GLY A 25 0.92 -11.77 -0.11
N VAL A 26 0.97 -12.95 0.52
CA VAL A 26 1.87 -13.18 1.66
C VAL A 26 3.33 -13.03 1.20
N GLY A 27 4.14 -12.33 2.00
CA GLY A 27 5.52 -11.97 1.70
C GLY A 27 5.68 -10.73 0.82
N HIS A 28 4.61 -10.18 0.26
CA HIS A 28 4.66 -9.07 -0.69
C HIS A 28 3.83 -7.87 -0.22
N LEU A 29 4.31 -6.66 -0.47
CA LEU A 29 3.50 -5.46 -0.25
C LEU A 29 2.45 -5.35 -1.35
N ASP A 30 1.22 -4.97 -0.99
CA ASP A 30 0.19 -4.67 -1.96
C ASP A 30 0.56 -3.34 -2.65
N PRO A 31 0.74 -3.31 -3.98
CA PRO A 31 1.16 -2.09 -4.67
C PRO A 31 0.12 -0.97 -4.54
N GLY A 32 -1.18 -1.29 -4.45
CA GLY A 32 -2.23 -0.29 -4.26
C GLY A 32 -2.14 0.39 -2.90
N ALA A 33 -1.89 -0.38 -1.83
CA ALA A 33 -1.67 0.14 -0.49
C ALA A 33 -0.40 1.00 -0.41
N VAL A 34 0.68 0.60 -1.10
CA VAL A 34 1.91 1.41 -1.20
C VAL A 34 1.64 2.74 -1.92
N SER A 35 0.95 2.71 -3.06
CA SER A 35 0.56 3.95 -3.77
C SER A 35 -0.28 4.86 -2.89
N MET A 36 -1.24 4.31 -2.13
CA MET A 36 -2.06 5.11 -1.23
C MET A 36 -1.26 5.70 -0.07
N ALA A 37 -0.26 4.99 0.45
CA ALA A 37 0.67 5.55 1.43
C ALA A 37 1.41 6.75 0.89
N LEU A 38 1.92 6.69 -0.35
CA LEU A 38 2.58 7.82 -1.01
C LEU A 38 1.62 9.00 -1.19
N VAL A 39 0.38 8.77 -1.67
CA VAL A 39 -0.62 9.83 -1.82
C VAL A 39 -0.89 10.54 -0.49
N PHE A 40 -1.01 9.79 0.61
CA PHE A 40 -1.21 10.42 1.92
C PHE A 40 0.02 11.13 2.45
N GLU A 41 1.23 10.62 2.18
CA GLU A 41 2.49 11.26 2.56
C GLU A 41 2.66 12.59 1.82
N THR A 42 2.42 12.62 0.50
CA THR A 42 2.50 13.85 -0.30
C THR A 42 1.41 14.83 0.09
N TRP A 43 0.17 14.37 0.32
CA TRP A 43 -0.90 15.24 0.76
C TRP A 43 -0.62 15.84 2.14
N HIS A 44 -0.12 15.04 3.09
CA HIS A 44 0.29 15.53 4.40
C HIS A 44 1.39 16.58 4.31
N ALA A 45 2.41 16.37 3.45
CA ALA A 45 3.46 17.36 3.21
C ALA A 45 2.88 18.66 2.62
N ALA A 46 2.03 18.57 1.59
CA ALA A 46 1.40 19.72 0.96
C ALA A 46 0.49 20.50 1.93
N ALA A 47 -0.27 19.80 2.79
CA ALA A 47 -1.15 20.41 3.78
C ALA A 47 -0.38 21.23 4.84
N LEU A 48 0.89 20.89 5.08
CA LEU A 48 1.78 21.61 5.99
C LEU A 48 2.66 22.66 5.29
N GLY A 49 2.42 22.94 4.01
CA GLY A 49 3.19 23.90 3.22
C GLY A 49 4.55 23.39 2.71
N GLY A 50 4.76 22.07 2.72
CA GLY A 50 5.92 21.44 2.10
C GLY A 50 5.88 21.49 0.57
N PRO A 51 7.03 21.30 -0.12
CA PRO A 51 7.07 21.27 -1.58
C PRO A 51 6.18 20.14 -2.12
N ALA A 52 5.41 20.47 -3.15
CA ALA A 52 4.53 19.55 -3.88
C ALA A 52 5.32 18.49 -4.66
#